data_AF-A0A162CYC2-F1
#
_entry.id   AF-A0A162CYC2-F1
#
_cell.length_a   1.000
_cell.length_b   1.000
_cell.length_c   1.000
_cell.angle_alpha   90.00
_cell.angle_beta   90.00
_cell.angle_gamma   90.00
#
_symmetry.space_group_name_H-M   'P 1'
#
loop_
_entity.id
_entity.type
_entity.pdbx_description
1 polymer ?
#
loop_
_entity_poly.entity_id
_entity_poly.type
_entity_poly.pdbx_seq_one_letter_code
_entity_poly.pdbx_strand_id
1 'polypeptide(L)'
;MLEKFRVENCPDYVYYIQNFLTVEEENLLLKSVYNVPQTKWTQLSRRRLQNWGGIPHHNGMIPEAIPQWLQTWIEKVAGFQVFSHLPNHVLINEYKPNEGIMVIVEVLGNFLIFTVLEAPLRWTIILIHDSHY
;
A
#
# COMPACT_ATOMS: atom_id res chain seq x y z
N MET A 1 1.27 -13.96 -15.80
CA MET A 1 -0.12 -13.64 -15.38
C MET A 1 -0.35 -12.13 -15.32
N LEU A 2 0.66 -11.33 -14.98
CA LEU A 2 0.58 -9.86 -14.91
C LEU A 2 0.74 -9.11 -16.23
N GLU A 3 1.40 -9.70 -17.24
CA GLU A 3 1.64 -9.07 -18.55
C GLU A 3 0.40 -8.42 -19.17
N LYS A 4 -0.78 -9.01 -19.01
CA LYS A 4 -2.05 -8.47 -19.52
C LYS A 4 -2.51 -7.18 -18.83
N PHE A 5 -1.88 -6.82 -17.73
CA PHE A 5 -2.13 -5.62 -16.93
C PHE A 5 -1.00 -4.59 -17.06
N ARG A 6 -0.03 -4.83 -17.96
CA ARG A 6 1.09 -3.90 -18.18
C ARG A 6 0.56 -2.56 -18.68
N VAL A 7 1.12 -1.48 -18.13
CA VAL A 7 0.78 -0.12 -18.56
C VAL A 7 1.67 0.28 -19.73
N GLU A 8 1.06 0.70 -20.83
CA GLU A 8 1.80 1.22 -21.99
C GLU A 8 2.51 2.54 -21.64
N ASN A 9 3.66 2.80 -22.27
CA ASN A 9 4.50 3.98 -22.02
C ASN A 9 5.00 4.12 -20.57
N CYS A 10 5.02 3.03 -19.82
CA CYS A 10 5.63 2.92 -18.50
C CYS A 10 6.73 1.83 -18.52
N PRO A 11 7.63 1.82 -17.52
CA PRO A 11 8.58 0.71 -17.34
C PRO A 11 7.88 -0.66 -17.28
N ASP A 12 8.60 -1.72 -17.65
CA ASP A 12 8.09 -3.09 -17.74
C ASP A 12 7.73 -3.74 -16.39
N TYR A 13 8.07 -3.08 -15.29
CA TYR A 13 7.68 -3.46 -13.93
C TYR A 13 6.41 -2.73 -13.42
N VAL A 14 5.73 -1.94 -14.26
CA VAL A 14 4.51 -1.21 -13.88
C VAL A 14 3.25 -1.90 -14.41
N TYR A 15 2.35 -2.27 -13.48
CA TYR A 15 1.11 -2.97 -13.76
C TYR A 15 -0.10 -2.25 -13.14
N TYR A 16 -1.22 -2.22 -13.85
CA TYR A 16 -2.48 -1.66 -13.38
C TYR A 16 -3.61 -2.70 -13.44
N ILE A 17 -4.14 -3.07 -12.27
CA ILE A 17 -5.24 -4.03 -12.14
C ILE A 17 -6.50 -3.30 -11.71
N GLN A 18 -7.41 -3.09 -12.65
CA GLN A 18 -8.70 -2.47 -12.35
C GLN A 18 -9.58 -3.38 -11.49
N ASN A 19 -10.29 -2.81 -10.53
CA ASN A 19 -11.20 -3.53 -9.61
C ASN A 19 -10.51 -4.73 -8.93
N PHE A 20 -9.26 -4.55 -8.49
CA PHE A 20 -8.49 -5.58 -7.77
C PHE A 20 -9.24 -6.13 -6.55
N LEU A 21 -9.95 -5.25 -5.83
CA LEU A 21 -10.87 -5.61 -4.77
C LEU A 21 -12.30 -5.64 -5.30
N THR A 22 -13.10 -6.60 -4.82
CA THR A 22 -14.56 -6.49 -4.91
C THR A 22 -15.08 -5.39 -3.99
N VAL A 23 -16.33 -4.98 -4.17
CA VAL A 23 -16.97 -3.96 -3.31
C VAL A 23 -17.03 -4.42 -1.85
N GLU A 24 -17.25 -5.71 -1.63
CA GLU A 24 -17.30 -6.31 -0.29
C GLU A 24 -15.90 -6.32 0.36
N GLU A 25 -14.88 -6.72 -0.40
CA GLU A 25 -13.49 -6.70 0.06
C GLU A 25 -13.02 -5.29 0.40
N GLU A 26 -13.35 -4.31 -0.45
CA GLU A 26 -13.05 -2.89 -0.24
C GLU A 26 -13.70 -2.40 1.07
N ASN A 27 -14.98 -2.72 1.30
CA ASN A 27 -15.68 -2.37 2.54
C ASN A 27 -15.06 -3.03 3.79
N LEU A 28 -14.62 -4.29 3.69
CA LEU A 28 -13.95 -5.01 4.79
C LEU A 28 -12.57 -4.41 5.11
N LEU A 29 -11.79 -4.09 4.07
CA LEU A 29 -10.51 -3.41 4.22
C LEU A 29 -10.71 -2.05 4.89
N LEU A 30 -11.65 -1.25 4.38
CA LEU A 30 -12.02 0.06 4.92
C LEU A 30 -12.37 0.01 6.41
N LYS A 31 -13.30 -0.88 6.77
CA LYS A 31 -13.70 -1.06 8.16
C LYS A 31 -12.49 -1.34 9.05
N SER A 32 -11.57 -2.19 8.60
CA SER A 32 -10.35 -2.51 9.34
C SER A 32 -9.40 -1.32 9.45
N VAL A 33 -9.19 -0.58 8.35
CA VAL A 33 -8.32 0.61 8.30
C VAL A 33 -8.80 1.70 9.26
N TYR A 34 -10.10 1.97 9.32
CA TYR A 34 -10.65 3.03 10.17
C TYR A 34 -10.93 2.59 11.62
N ASN A 35 -10.96 1.28 11.90
CA ASN A 35 -11.19 0.73 13.25
C ASN A 35 -9.90 0.59 14.09
N VAL A 36 -8.87 1.37 13.78
CA VAL A 36 -7.62 1.41 14.55
C VAL A 36 -7.59 2.64 15.46
N PRO A 37 -6.82 2.65 16.56
CA PRO A 37 -6.67 3.82 17.39
C PRO A 37 -6.18 5.04 16.59
N GLN A 38 -6.65 6.25 16.94
CA GLN A 38 -6.20 7.49 16.28
C GLN A 38 -4.68 7.66 16.36
N THR A 39 -4.03 7.16 17.41
CA THR A 39 -2.57 7.17 17.59
C THR A 39 -1.82 6.37 16.52
N LYS A 40 -2.48 5.47 15.79
CA LYS A 40 -1.87 4.75 14.67
C LYS A 40 -1.76 5.61 13.41
N TRP A 41 -2.50 6.71 13.34
CA TRP A 41 -2.42 7.69 12.27
C TRP A 41 -1.40 8.76 12.61
N THR A 42 -0.42 8.92 11.72
CA THR A 42 0.52 10.05 11.74
C THR A 42 0.03 11.10 10.74
N GLN A 43 -0.26 12.31 11.22
CA GLN A 43 -0.57 13.43 10.34
C GLN A 43 0.73 13.96 9.71
N LEU A 44 0.77 13.99 8.39
CA LEU A 44 1.82 14.62 7.59
C LEU A 44 1.26 15.89 6.94
N SER A 45 2.10 16.65 6.22
CA SER A 45 1.73 17.98 5.70
C SER A 45 0.44 18.00 4.86
N ARG A 46 0.18 16.96 4.06
CA ARG A 46 -0.98 16.88 3.12
C ARG A 46 -1.52 15.46 2.98
N ARG A 47 -1.40 14.67 4.03
CA ARG A 47 -1.90 13.29 4.11
C ARG A 47 -1.82 12.83 5.55
N ARG A 48 -2.48 11.72 5.86
CA ARG A 48 -2.15 10.94 7.05
C ARG A 48 -1.71 9.53 6.66
N LEU A 49 -0.92 8.92 7.54
CA LEU A 49 -0.24 7.67 7.28
C LEU A 49 -0.46 6.69 8.44
N GLN A 50 -0.77 5.43 8.11
CA GLN A 50 -0.53 4.31 9.02
C GLN A 50 0.72 3.56 8.58
N ASN A 51 1.50 3.11 9.55
CA ASN A 51 2.69 2.30 9.35
C ASN A 51 2.55 0.95 10.07
N TRP A 52 2.67 -0.16 9.34
CA TRP A 52 2.57 -1.53 9.86
C TRP A 52 3.79 -2.35 9.48
N GLY A 53 4.17 -3.32 10.33
CA GLY A 53 5.24 -4.27 10.05
C GLY A 53 6.64 -3.80 10.44
N GLY A 54 6.86 -2.49 10.59
CA GLY A 54 8.08 -2.00 11.22
C GLY A 54 8.10 -0.50 11.53
N ILE A 55 8.73 -0.17 12.66
CA ILE A 55 8.93 1.21 13.10
C ILE A 55 10.32 1.70 12.67
N PRO A 56 10.42 2.84 11.96
CA PRO A 56 11.69 3.48 11.69
C PRO A 56 12.41 3.84 12.99
N HIS A 57 13.66 3.42 13.10
CA HIS A 57 14.54 3.69 14.23
C HIS A 57 15.91 4.15 13.71
N HIS A 58 16.69 4.83 14.55
CA HIS A 58 17.99 5.38 14.15
C HIS A 58 19.01 4.31 13.70
N ASN A 59 18.80 3.05 14.10
CA ASN A 59 19.63 1.89 13.72
C ASN A 59 18.96 0.96 12.70
N GLY A 60 17.93 1.44 11.97
CA GLY A 60 17.20 0.66 10.98
C GLY A 60 15.73 0.47 11.33
N MET A 61 15.10 -0.59 10.83
CA MET A 61 13.68 -0.88 11.08
C MET A 61 13.54 -1.86 12.24
N ILE A 62 12.69 -1.53 13.22
CA ILE A 62 12.29 -2.47 14.27
C ILE A 62 11.06 -3.22 13.77
N PRO A 63 11.13 -4.56 13.55
CA PRO A 63 9.99 -5.32 13.06
C PRO A 63 8.84 -5.31 14.07
N GLU A 64 7.61 -5.16 13.58
CA GLU A 64 6.39 -5.33 14.34
C GLU A 64 5.50 -6.38 13.70
N ALA A 65 4.66 -7.04 14.50
CA ALA A 65 3.66 -7.95 13.96
C ALA A 65 2.66 -7.17 13.09
N ILE A 66 2.46 -7.64 11.86
CA ILE A 66 1.38 -7.16 10.98
C ILE A 66 0.06 -7.77 11.48
N PRO A 67 -1.01 -6.96 11.64
CA PRO A 67 -2.28 -7.46 12.13
C PRO A 67 -2.92 -8.41 11.12
N GLN A 68 -3.64 -9.42 11.62
CA GLN A 68 -4.20 -10.49 10.79
C GLN A 68 -5.10 -9.99 9.65
N TRP A 69 -5.87 -8.92 9.88
CA TRP A 69 -6.73 -8.34 8.84
C TRP A 69 -5.93 -7.80 7.65
N LEU A 70 -4.66 -7.41 7.86
CA LEU A 70 -3.80 -6.88 6.82
C LEU A 70 -3.04 -7.98 6.08
N GLN A 71 -2.75 -9.10 6.76
CA GLN A 71 -2.11 -10.28 6.17
C GLN A 71 -2.89 -10.82 4.97
N THR A 72 -4.23 -10.86 5.05
CA THR A 72 -5.08 -11.30 3.94
C THR A 72 -4.83 -10.52 2.64
N TRP A 73 -4.59 -9.21 2.75
CA TRP A 73 -4.32 -8.37 1.58
C TRP A 73 -2.89 -8.53 1.06
N ILE A 74 -1.93 -8.70 1.98
CA ILE A 74 -0.54 -9.03 1.63
C ILE A 74 -0.48 -10.34 0.84
N GLU A 75 -1.15 -11.39 1.31
CA GLU A 75 -1.23 -12.69 0.64
C GLU A 75 -1.91 -12.59 -0.73
N LYS A 76 -3.01 -11.82 -0.83
CA LYS A 76 -3.70 -11.59 -2.11
C LYS A 76 -2.79 -10.93 -3.15
N VAL A 77 -1.99 -9.94 -2.75
CA VAL A 77 -1.00 -9.31 -3.64
C VAL A 77 0.16 -10.28 -3.95
N ALA A 78 0.67 -11.00 -2.94
CA ALA A 78 1.74 -11.97 -3.11
C ALA A 78 1.35 -13.12 -4.06
N GLY A 79 0.06 -13.43 -4.19
CA GLY A 79 -0.46 -14.39 -5.17
C GLY A 79 -0.14 -14.04 -6.63
N PHE A 80 0.19 -12.78 -6.93
CA PHE A 80 0.66 -12.36 -8.24
C PHE A 80 2.15 -12.64 -8.48
N GLN A 81 2.86 -13.19 -7.49
CA GLN A 81 4.30 -13.50 -7.54
C GLN A 81 5.15 -12.25 -7.84
N VAL A 82 4.67 -11.09 -7.39
CA VAL A 82 5.38 -9.79 -7.50
C VAL A 82 6.37 -9.58 -6.37
N PHE A 83 6.56 -10.53 -5.45
CA PHE A 83 7.57 -10.37 -4.40
C PHE A 83 8.34 -11.67 -4.24
N SER A 84 9.66 -11.56 -4.06
CA SER A 84 10.52 -12.70 -3.71
C SER A 84 10.24 -13.22 -2.30
N HIS A 85 9.78 -12.34 -1.41
CA HIS A 85 9.39 -12.63 -0.03
C HIS A 85 8.11 -11.86 0.30
N LEU A 86 7.31 -12.35 1.24
CA LEU A 86 6.12 -11.62 1.67
C LEU A 86 6.51 -10.22 2.19
N PRO A 87 5.79 -9.15 1.77
CA PRO A 87 5.95 -7.82 2.35
C PRO A 87 5.89 -7.88 3.88
N ASN A 88 6.94 -7.37 4.52
CA ASN A 88 7.04 -7.26 5.97
C ASN A 88 6.77 -5.83 6.47
N HIS A 89 6.39 -4.93 5.55
CA HIS A 89 6.10 -3.53 5.83
C HIS A 89 4.95 -3.03 4.95
N VAL A 90 3.99 -2.34 5.57
CA VAL A 90 2.82 -1.79 4.88
C VAL A 90 2.57 -0.36 5.29
N LEU A 91 2.43 0.50 4.28
CA LEU A 91 2.04 1.90 4.44
C LEU A 91 0.61 2.11 3.92
N ILE A 92 -0.24 2.73 4.73
CA ILE A 92 -1.59 3.12 4.33
C ILE A 92 -1.68 4.64 4.36
N ASN A 93 -1.77 5.27 3.19
CA ASN A 93 -1.86 6.72 3.07
C ASN A 93 -3.30 7.15 2.81
N GLU A 94 -3.78 8.16 3.51
CA GLU A 94 -5.05 8.84 3.20
C GLU A 94 -4.80 10.28 2.75
N TYR A 95 -5.41 10.64 1.62
CA TYR A 95 -5.43 11.98 1.04
C TYR A 95 -6.85 12.53 1.00
N LYS A 96 -7.02 13.78 1.42
CA LYS A 96 -8.24 14.56 1.22
C LYS A 96 -8.38 15.02 -0.25
N PRO A 97 -9.55 15.52 -0.67
CA PRO A 97 -9.68 16.16 -1.99
C PRO A 97 -8.60 17.23 -2.20
N ASN A 98 -7.93 17.20 -3.36
CA ASN A 98 -6.83 18.10 -3.73
C ASN A 98 -5.53 17.93 -2.93
N GLU A 99 -5.41 16.84 -2.16
CA GLU A 99 -4.14 16.39 -1.61
C GLU A 99 -3.48 15.35 -2.51
N GLY A 100 -2.17 15.19 -2.36
CA GLY A 100 -1.38 14.25 -3.12
C GLY A 100 0.04 14.17 -2.59
N ILE A 101 0.84 13.29 -3.19
CA ILE A 101 2.27 13.20 -2.91
C ILE A 101 3.00 14.10 -3.92
N MET A 102 3.81 15.03 -3.41
CA MET A 102 4.85 15.66 -4.25
C MET A 102 5.79 14.56 -4.73
N VAL A 103 6.32 14.63 -5.96
CA VAL A 103 7.27 13.64 -6.50
C VAL A 103 8.37 13.36 -5.47
N ILE A 104 8.42 12.13 -4.97
CA ILE A 104 9.47 11.63 -4.07
C ILE A 104 10.37 10.72 -4.90
N VAL A 105 11.67 10.96 -4.87
CA VAL A 105 12.69 9.98 -5.30
C VAL A 105 12.73 8.91 -4.22
N GLU A 106 12.54 7.66 -4.64
CA GLU A 106 12.21 6.44 -3.89
C GLU A 106 12.84 6.28 -2.49
N VAL A 107 12.06 5.71 -1.55
CA VAL A 107 12.59 5.14 -0.31
C VAL A 107 12.87 3.66 -0.59
N LEU A 108 14.16 3.28 -0.58
CA LEU A 108 14.63 1.91 -0.81
C LEU A 108 13.97 0.92 0.18
N GLY A 109 13.29 -0.13 -0.33
CA GLY A 109 12.77 -1.26 0.46
C GLY A 109 11.55 -1.97 -0.14
N ASN A 110 11.28 -3.21 0.30
CA ASN A 110 10.11 -4.01 -0.09
C ASN A 110 8.84 -3.49 0.61
N PHE A 111 8.25 -2.41 0.08
CA PHE A 111 7.07 -1.79 0.65
C PHE A 111 5.80 -2.14 -0.12
N LEU A 112 4.77 -2.60 0.58
CA LEU A 112 3.41 -2.56 0.05
C LEU A 112 2.75 -1.25 0.44
N ILE A 113 2.35 -0.45 -0.56
CA ILE A 113 1.70 0.84 -0.34
C ILE A 113 0.22 0.72 -0.72
N PHE A 114 -0.66 0.88 0.26
CA PHE A 114 -2.08 1.14 0.01
C PHE A 114 -2.31 2.66 0.01
N THR A 115 -3.03 3.16 -0.99
CA THR A 115 -3.38 4.58 -1.12
C THR A 115 -4.90 4.76 -1.11
N VAL A 116 -5.39 5.60 -0.20
CA VAL A 116 -6.78 6.09 -0.14
C VAL A 116 -6.84 7.48 -0.77
N LEU A 117 -7.68 7.65 -1.79
CA LEU A 117 -8.06 8.97 -2.28
C LEU A 117 -9.49 9.25 -1.81
N GLU A 118 -9.68 10.29 -0.99
CA GLU A 118 -11.01 10.72 -0.55
C GLU A 118 -11.67 11.52 -1.70
N ALA A 119 -12.38 10.83 -2.60
CA ALA A 119 -13.29 11.40 -3.59
C ALA A 119 -14.33 10.32 -3.98
N PRO A 120 -15.54 10.68 -4.47
CA PRO A 120 -16.60 9.70 -4.64
C PRO A 120 -16.17 8.71 -5.72
N LEU A 121 -16.05 7.44 -5.33
CA LEU A 121 -15.80 6.24 -6.14
C LEU A 121 -14.34 5.75 -6.20
N ARG A 122 -14.15 4.65 -5.46
CA ARG A 122 -13.28 3.48 -5.69
C ARG A 122 -11.79 3.68 -5.49
N TRP A 123 -11.26 2.88 -4.57
CA TRP A 123 -9.84 2.77 -4.27
C TRP A 123 -9.04 2.38 -5.52
N THR A 124 -7.86 2.99 -5.69
CA THR A 124 -6.87 2.55 -6.68
C THR A 124 -5.68 1.97 -5.95
N ILE A 125 -5.48 0.66 -6.07
CA ILE A 125 -4.27 0.00 -5.59
C ILE A 125 -3.22 0.12 -6.69
N ILE A 126 -2.16 0.85 -6.43
CA ILE A 126 -0.96 0.90 -7.27
C ILE A 126 0.05 -0.05 -6.66
N LEU A 127 0.29 -1.17 -7.34
CA LEU A 127 1.37 -2.08 -6.99
C LEU A 127 2.64 -1.57 -7.66
N ILE A 128 3.55 -0.99 -6.87
CA ILE A 128 4.91 -0.67 -7.33
C ILE A 128 5.78 -1.79 -6.81
N HIS A 129 6.26 -2.63 -7.72
CA HIS A 129 7.29 -3.61 -7.44
C HIS A 129 8.62 -3.02 -7.90
N ASP A 130 9.52 -2.76 -6.96
CA ASP A 130 10.93 -2.58 -7.27
C ASP A 130 11.64 -3.90 -6.97
N SER A 131 12.15 -4.55 -8.02
CA SER A 131 12.99 -5.75 -7.92
C SER A 131 14.39 -5.42 -8.40
N HIS A 132 15.05 -4.52 -7.68
CA HIS A 132 16.48 -4.33 -7.86
C HIS A 132 17.26 -4.53 -6.58
N TYR A 133 17.00 -5.62 -5.84
CA TYR A 133 18.01 -6.38 -5.08
C TYR A 133 17.64 -7.86 -4.98
#